data_AF-A0A4Y7IIQ9-F1
#
_entry.id   AF-A0A4Y7IIQ9-F1
#
_cell.length_a   1.000
_cell.length_b   1.000
_cell.length_c   1.000
_cell.angle_alpha   90.00
_cell.angle_beta   90.00
_cell.angle_gamma   90.00
#
_symmetry.space_group_name_H-M   'P 1'
#
loop_
_entity.id
_entity.type
_entity.pdbx_description
1 polymer ?
#
loop_
_entity_poly.entity_id
_entity_poly.type
_entity_poly.pdbx_seq_one_letter_code
_entity_poly.pdbx_strand_id
1 'polypeptide(L)'
;MVGFNAVNLIALLGILLATLLQTVLGQNCDCAPDLCCTRNGMCGLGEKFCGVACLEGPCYAIFPVSDIVTVEFFDGIRNGAEDTCPGLDFYWRDTFLDALKSYTLFGQEGTTDDSKREIAAFFAHVTYETGSFCKIEEIDGQSKDYCIEESEKYPCAPGKQYYGRGPLQLSWNFNYGFAGESIGFDGLNAPETVANDSVISFKTALWFWMNNAHSLINSDQGFGGTTRAIAQACNGEEARINYYKSYCEQFAYLSSSRKKMATNNKLNLVSVIGILIGISLQSVVGQNCGCAADLCCSRFGYCGTTSDYCGAGCQQGPCTAPPPTNDVSVSDIVTPDFFNGIISHADGNCAGKNFYSRSAFLDALNSYPRFGKVGNQDDSKREIAAFFAHATHETGHFCYTEEIDGPTKDYCDEGNTQYPCVAGKGYYGRGPIQLSWNYNYGPAGNSIGFDGLNNPEIVASDPIVSFKTALWFWMNNVHSIITSGQGFGGTIRAINGMECNGGNPATVQARINYYKTYCDQIGVSPGDNLTC
;
A
#
# COMPACT_ATOMS: atom_id res chain seq x y z
N MET A 1 -17.84 55.91 -20.04
CA MET A 1 -17.51 54.69 -20.83
C MET A 1 -16.57 53.85 -19.99
N VAL A 2 -17.12 52.93 -19.20
CA VAL A 2 -16.31 51.95 -18.45
C VAL A 2 -16.51 50.63 -19.18
N GLY A 3 -15.46 50.16 -19.85
CA GLY A 3 -15.47 48.93 -20.62
C GLY A 3 -15.58 47.74 -19.68
N PHE A 4 -16.75 47.11 -19.64
CA PHE A 4 -16.92 45.80 -19.04
C PHE A 4 -16.21 44.78 -19.94
N ASN A 5 -15.09 44.23 -19.45
CA ASN A 5 -14.33 43.20 -20.16
C ASN A 5 -15.17 41.93 -20.29
N ALA A 6 -15.46 41.52 -21.52
CA ALA A 6 -16.26 40.35 -21.87
C ALA A 6 -15.72 39.04 -21.23
N VAL A 7 -14.44 38.99 -20.88
CA VAL A 7 -13.78 37.85 -20.24
C VAL A 7 -14.32 37.59 -18.82
N ASN A 8 -14.60 38.63 -18.04
CA ASN A 8 -15.14 38.48 -16.69
C ASN A 8 -16.62 38.10 -16.70
N LEU A 9 -17.37 38.51 -17.73
CA LEU A 9 -18.77 38.12 -17.89
C LEU A 9 -18.89 36.65 -18.31
N ILE A 10 -17.96 36.14 -19.14
CA ILE A 10 -17.89 34.72 -19.53
C ILE A 10 -17.45 33.86 -18.34
N ALA A 11 -16.53 34.33 -17.50
CA ALA A 11 -16.15 33.64 -16.28
C ALA A 11 -17.29 33.61 -15.25
N LEU A 12 -18.01 34.73 -15.04
CA LEU A 12 -19.18 34.74 -14.17
C LEU A 12 -20.33 33.89 -14.73
N LEU A 13 -20.57 33.92 -16.04
CA LEU A 13 -21.58 33.07 -16.70
C LEU A 13 -21.16 31.60 -16.69
N GLY A 14 -19.88 31.28 -16.75
CA GLY A 14 -19.35 29.93 -16.60
C GLY A 14 -19.47 29.39 -15.17
N ILE A 15 -19.25 30.24 -14.17
CA ILE A 15 -19.44 29.89 -12.74
C ILE A 15 -20.93 29.79 -12.40
N LEU A 16 -21.78 30.68 -12.94
CA LEU A 16 -23.24 30.57 -12.84
C LEU A 16 -23.78 29.38 -13.62
N LEU A 17 -23.20 29.00 -14.77
CA LEU A 17 -23.56 27.75 -15.46
C LEU A 17 -23.08 26.52 -14.69
N ALA A 18 -21.93 26.57 -14.01
CA ALA A 18 -21.41 25.47 -13.21
C ALA A 18 -22.19 25.30 -11.89
N THR A 19 -22.62 26.40 -11.27
CA THR A 19 -23.49 26.38 -10.08
C THR A 19 -24.96 26.12 -10.44
N LEU A 20 -25.45 26.55 -11.61
CA LEU A 20 -26.73 26.06 -12.16
C LEU A 20 -26.62 24.60 -12.62
N LEU A 21 -25.48 24.10 -13.15
CA LEU A 21 -25.31 22.68 -13.42
C LEU A 21 -25.31 21.87 -12.12
N GLN A 22 -24.72 22.39 -11.05
CA GLN A 22 -24.74 21.73 -9.74
C GLN A 22 -26.10 21.80 -9.02
N THR A 23 -26.98 22.74 -9.40
CA THR A 23 -28.35 22.85 -8.82
C THR A 23 -29.47 22.36 -9.75
N VAL A 24 -29.20 22.15 -11.03
CA VAL A 24 -30.15 21.61 -12.03
C VAL A 24 -29.78 20.18 -12.44
N LEU A 25 -28.58 19.69 -12.12
CA LEU A 25 -28.28 18.26 -12.03
C LEU A 25 -28.46 17.81 -10.58
N GLY A 26 -29.70 17.79 -10.09
CA GLY A 26 -30.06 16.62 -9.30
C GLY A 26 -29.75 15.43 -10.19
N GLN A 27 -28.76 14.61 -9.83
CA GLN A 27 -28.43 13.40 -10.57
C GLN A 27 -29.74 12.60 -10.69
N ASN A 28 -30.40 12.69 -11.84
CA ASN A 28 -31.59 11.90 -12.11
C ASN A 28 -31.14 10.44 -12.13
N CYS A 29 -31.44 9.75 -11.05
CA CYS A 29 -31.30 8.31 -10.95
C CYS A 29 -32.38 7.67 -11.84
N ASP A 30 -32.03 7.37 -13.10
CA ASP A 30 -32.86 6.57 -14.03
C ASP A 30 -32.80 5.07 -13.68
N CYS A 31 -32.83 4.74 -12.38
CA CYS A 31 -32.84 3.37 -11.90
C CYS A 31 -34.26 2.81 -11.96
N ALA A 32 -34.39 1.50 -12.23
CA ALA A 32 -35.67 0.83 -12.08
C ALA A 32 -36.17 0.99 -10.61
N PRO A 33 -37.49 1.07 -10.36
CA PRO A 33 -38.04 1.44 -9.04
C PRO A 33 -37.66 0.50 -7.89
N ASP A 34 -37.22 -0.71 -8.22
CA ASP A 34 -36.77 -1.75 -7.30
C ASP A 34 -35.26 -1.72 -7.04
N LEU A 35 -34.49 -0.89 -7.75
CA LEU A 35 -33.04 -0.74 -7.60
C LEU A 35 -32.68 0.49 -6.76
N CYS A 36 -31.58 0.37 -6.02
CA CYS A 36 -30.98 1.47 -5.29
C CYS A 36 -30.04 2.24 -6.22
N CYS A 37 -30.10 3.57 -6.15
CA CYS A 37 -29.20 4.46 -6.85
C CYS A 37 -28.12 4.97 -5.90
N THR A 38 -26.84 4.87 -6.27
CA THR A 38 -25.77 5.45 -5.47
C THR A 38 -25.57 6.93 -5.72
N ARG A 39 -24.84 7.62 -4.84
CA ARG A 39 -24.43 9.03 -5.00
C ARG A 39 -23.55 9.31 -6.23
N ASN A 40 -23.10 8.26 -6.92
CA ASN A 40 -22.38 8.33 -8.20
C ASN A 40 -23.25 7.91 -9.41
N GLY A 41 -24.56 7.75 -9.22
CA GLY A 41 -25.51 7.40 -10.27
C GLY A 41 -25.51 5.92 -10.68
N MET A 42 -25.00 5.00 -9.83
CA MET A 42 -25.00 3.57 -10.14
C MET A 42 -26.27 2.89 -9.62
N CYS A 43 -26.90 2.05 -10.45
CA CYS A 43 -28.10 1.29 -10.06
C CYS A 43 -27.75 -0.16 -9.67
N GLY A 44 -28.32 -0.67 -8.58
CA GLY A 44 -28.17 -2.07 -8.20
C GLY A 44 -28.86 -2.47 -6.91
N LEU A 45 -28.65 -3.73 -6.50
CA LEU A 45 -29.17 -4.31 -5.25
C LEU A 45 -28.03 -4.77 -4.36
N GLY A 46 -28.30 -4.87 -3.05
CA GLY A 46 -27.31 -5.29 -2.04
C GLY A 46 -26.62 -4.11 -1.35
N GLU A 47 -25.85 -4.39 -0.31
CA GLU A 47 -25.28 -3.37 0.59
C GLU A 47 -24.45 -2.30 -0.13
N LYS A 48 -23.76 -2.66 -1.22
CA LYS A 48 -22.98 -1.73 -2.04
C LYS A 48 -23.81 -0.62 -2.71
N PHE A 49 -25.06 -0.91 -3.06
CA PHE A 49 -25.95 0.02 -3.77
C PHE A 49 -27.01 0.60 -2.85
N CYS A 50 -27.54 -0.24 -1.96
CA CYS A 50 -28.63 0.07 -1.05
C CYS A 50 -28.17 0.48 0.34
N GLY A 51 -26.87 0.38 0.67
CA GLY A 51 -26.33 0.76 1.97
C GLY A 51 -25.94 2.24 2.05
N VAL A 52 -24.77 2.51 2.63
CA VAL A 52 -24.24 3.87 2.87
C VAL A 52 -24.10 4.72 1.60
N ALA A 53 -23.85 4.09 0.45
CA ALA A 53 -23.70 4.77 -0.83
C ALA A 53 -25.04 5.18 -1.48
N CYS A 54 -26.17 4.74 -0.94
CA CYS A 54 -27.50 4.92 -1.53
C CYS A 54 -28.00 6.36 -1.39
N LEU A 55 -28.41 6.94 -2.52
CA LEU A 55 -28.99 8.28 -2.66
C LEU A 55 -30.52 8.20 -2.81
N GLU A 56 -31.03 7.30 -3.66
CA GLU A 56 -32.46 7.13 -3.96
C GLU A 56 -32.82 5.64 -4.11
N GLY A 57 -34.11 5.29 -3.93
CA GLY A 57 -34.61 3.90 -3.99
C GLY A 57 -34.80 3.26 -2.61
N PRO A 58 -34.83 1.92 -2.50
CA PRO A 58 -35.04 1.22 -1.23
C PRO A 58 -33.76 1.18 -0.36
N CYS A 59 -33.20 2.35 -0.07
CA CYS A 59 -31.99 2.50 0.75
C CYS A 59 -32.20 1.96 2.19
N TYR A 60 -31.23 1.19 2.67
CA TYR A 60 -31.01 0.95 4.08
C TYR A 60 -30.60 2.25 4.78
N ALA A 61 -30.76 2.33 6.10
CA ALA A 61 -30.39 3.52 6.86
C ALA A 61 -28.93 3.90 6.58
N ILE A 62 -28.74 5.11 6.03
CA ILE A 62 -27.43 5.71 5.75
C ILE A 62 -26.73 5.90 7.10
N PHE A 63 -25.54 5.30 7.28
CA PHE A 63 -24.70 5.57 8.44
C PHE A 63 -23.90 6.86 8.16
N PRO A 64 -24.17 7.97 8.88
CA PRO A 64 -23.36 9.17 8.73
C PRO A 64 -21.93 8.92 9.22
N VAL A 65 -20.93 9.59 8.63
CA VAL A 65 -19.52 9.49 9.07
C VAL A 65 -19.38 9.78 10.58
N SER A 66 -20.26 10.62 11.14
CA SER A 66 -20.34 10.91 12.58
C SER A 66 -20.59 9.70 13.47
N ASP A 67 -21.16 8.61 12.93
CA ASP A 67 -21.45 7.36 13.65
C ASP A 67 -20.27 6.37 13.62
N ILE A 68 -19.27 6.63 12.78
CA ILE A 68 -18.00 5.89 12.73
C ILE A 68 -16.94 6.69 13.47
N VAL A 69 -16.83 7.98 13.16
CA VAL A 69 -15.96 8.93 13.88
C VAL A 69 -16.72 9.41 15.11
N THR A 70 -16.78 8.56 16.14
CA THR A 70 -17.40 8.91 17.42
C THR A 70 -16.51 9.87 18.21
N VAL A 71 -17.04 10.45 19.30
CA VAL A 71 -16.25 11.26 20.23
C VAL A 71 -15.11 10.42 20.81
N GLU A 72 -15.41 9.19 21.23
CA GLU A 72 -14.43 8.27 21.82
C GLU A 72 -13.31 7.89 20.84
N PHE A 73 -13.65 7.64 19.57
CA PHE A 73 -12.64 7.36 18.55
C PHE A 73 -11.73 8.56 18.30
N PHE A 74 -12.33 9.75 18.09
CA PHE A 74 -11.56 10.95 17.77
C PHE A 74 -10.69 11.40 18.95
N ASP A 75 -11.23 11.40 20.17
CA ASP A 75 -10.46 11.69 21.38
C ASP A 75 -9.44 10.59 21.69
N GLY A 76 -9.71 9.33 21.31
CA GLY A 76 -8.75 8.24 21.36
C GLY A 76 -7.50 8.49 20.53
N ILE A 77 -7.63 9.13 19.36
CA ILE A 77 -6.48 9.60 18.57
C ILE A 77 -5.73 10.67 19.36
N ARG A 78 -6.43 11.70 19.83
CA ARG A 78 -5.82 12.83 20.56
C ARG A 78 -5.08 12.42 21.83
N ASN A 79 -5.58 11.40 22.54
CA ASN A 79 -4.93 10.83 23.72
C ASN A 79 -3.58 10.15 23.41
N GLY A 80 -3.27 9.91 22.14
CA GLY A 80 -1.96 9.46 21.69
C GLY A 80 -0.94 10.59 21.48
N ALA A 81 -1.31 11.85 21.67
CA ALA A 81 -0.39 12.99 21.63
C ALA A 81 0.27 13.23 23.00
N GLU A 82 1.39 13.96 23.00
CA GLU A 82 1.99 14.44 24.25
C GLU A 82 1.10 15.53 24.89
N ASP A 83 1.05 15.57 26.22
CA ASP A 83 0.12 16.42 27.00
C ASP A 83 0.26 17.94 26.71
N THR A 84 1.40 18.39 26.17
CA THR A 84 1.70 19.80 25.91
C THR A 84 1.63 20.18 24.43
N CYS A 85 1.03 19.34 23.59
CA CYS A 85 0.99 19.55 22.14
C CYS A 85 0.01 20.66 21.72
N PRO A 86 0.44 21.61 20.86
CA PRO A 86 -0.39 22.75 20.44
C PRO A 86 -1.62 22.36 19.62
N GLY A 87 -1.57 21.23 18.89
CA GLY A 87 -2.71 20.79 18.09
C GLY A 87 -3.89 20.24 18.89
N LEU A 88 -3.72 19.93 20.19
CA LEU A 88 -4.81 19.44 21.05
C LEU A 88 -5.90 20.50 21.30
N ASP A 89 -5.56 21.78 21.29
CA ASP A 89 -6.54 22.89 21.40
C ASP A 89 -7.10 23.32 20.04
N PHE A 90 -6.52 22.83 18.94
CA PHE A 90 -6.85 23.26 17.59
C PHE A 90 -7.77 22.26 16.85
N TYR A 91 -7.48 20.95 16.95
CA TYR A 91 -8.22 19.91 16.24
C TYR A 91 -9.34 19.31 17.10
N TRP A 92 -10.58 19.51 16.66
CA TRP A 92 -11.78 19.01 17.33
C TRP A 92 -12.62 18.19 16.37
N ARG A 93 -13.33 17.19 16.91
CA ARG A 93 -14.24 16.36 16.12
C ARG A 93 -15.26 17.20 15.35
N ASP A 94 -15.82 18.22 16.01
CA ASP A 94 -16.86 19.05 15.39
C ASP A 94 -16.32 19.88 14.22
N THR A 95 -15.07 20.35 14.28
CA THR A 95 -14.46 21.09 13.18
C THR A 95 -14.09 20.17 12.01
N PHE A 96 -13.73 18.91 12.29
CA PHE A 96 -13.65 17.86 11.27
C PHE A 96 -15.01 17.59 10.60
N LEU A 97 -16.08 17.44 11.38
CA LEU A 97 -17.44 17.23 10.85
C LEU A 97 -17.94 18.44 10.05
N ASP A 98 -17.56 19.66 10.44
CA ASP A 98 -17.87 20.88 9.68
C ASP A 98 -17.11 20.92 8.34
N ALA A 99 -15.85 20.48 8.31
CA ALA A 99 -15.09 20.34 7.07
C ALA A 99 -15.70 19.28 6.12
N LEU A 100 -16.19 18.16 6.66
CA LEU A 100 -16.83 17.09 5.88
C LEU A 100 -18.07 17.54 5.11
N LYS A 101 -18.75 18.62 5.52
CA LYS A 101 -19.89 19.18 4.76
C LYS A 101 -19.52 19.54 3.32
N SER A 102 -18.23 19.83 3.05
CA SER A 102 -17.71 20.09 1.70
C SER A 102 -17.22 18.84 0.96
N TYR A 103 -17.12 17.68 1.62
CA TYR A 103 -16.56 16.43 1.09
C TYR A 103 -17.51 15.25 1.34
N THR A 104 -18.71 15.34 0.79
CA THR A 104 -19.81 14.42 1.11
C THR A 104 -19.59 12.97 0.65
N LEU A 105 -18.62 12.71 -0.24
CA LEU A 105 -18.25 11.36 -0.67
C LEU A 105 -17.31 10.62 0.29
N PHE A 106 -16.56 11.36 1.12
CA PHE A 106 -15.61 10.76 2.07
C PHE A 106 -16.34 9.83 3.05
N GLY A 107 -15.92 8.56 3.12
CA GLY A 107 -16.50 7.57 4.03
C GLY A 107 -17.99 7.29 3.76
N GLN A 108 -18.43 7.50 2.52
CA GLN A 108 -19.83 7.34 2.10
C GLN A 108 -19.96 6.53 0.80
N GLU A 109 -18.90 5.83 0.40
CA GLU A 109 -18.90 4.95 -0.78
C GLU A 109 -18.76 3.47 -0.39
N GLY A 110 -19.37 2.60 -1.21
CA GLY A 110 -19.31 1.15 -1.03
C GLY A 110 -20.17 0.63 0.13
N THR A 111 -19.62 -0.34 0.85
CA THR A 111 -20.20 -0.98 2.04
C THR A 111 -19.84 -0.22 3.32
N THR A 112 -20.48 -0.58 4.44
CA THR A 112 -20.12 -0.01 5.76
C THR A 112 -18.65 -0.28 6.12
N ASP A 113 -18.11 -1.42 5.70
CA ASP A 113 -16.71 -1.77 5.95
C ASP A 113 -15.75 -1.04 5.01
N ASP A 114 -16.17 -0.70 3.78
CA ASP A 114 -15.43 0.21 2.90
C ASP A 114 -15.31 1.61 3.54
N SER A 115 -16.39 2.12 4.11
CA SER A 115 -16.39 3.42 4.81
C SER A 115 -15.49 3.40 6.04
N LYS A 116 -15.55 2.34 6.86
CA LYS A 116 -14.65 2.18 8.03
C LYS A 116 -13.18 2.09 7.61
N ARG A 117 -12.87 1.35 6.54
CA ARG A 117 -11.50 1.25 6.01
C ARG A 117 -10.99 2.60 5.55
N GLU A 118 -11.80 3.34 4.79
CA GLU A 118 -11.43 4.68 4.33
C GLU A 118 -11.14 5.62 5.51
N ILE A 119 -12.05 5.68 6.48
CA ILE A 119 -11.91 6.53 7.66
C ILE A 119 -10.68 6.12 8.49
N ALA A 120 -10.48 4.82 8.71
CA ALA A 120 -9.31 4.30 9.44
C ALA A 120 -8.01 4.68 8.72
N ALA A 121 -7.98 4.56 7.39
CA ALA A 121 -6.81 4.86 6.59
C ALA A 121 -6.47 6.36 6.63
N PHE A 122 -7.47 7.22 6.42
CA PHE A 122 -7.31 8.67 6.50
C PHE A 122 -6.73 9.08 7.86
N PHE A 123 -7.34 8.65 8.97
CA PHE A 123 -6.87 9.00 10.29
C PHE A 123 -5.51 8.36 10.62
N ALA A 124 -5.17 7.19 10.09
CA ALA A 124 -3.84 6.61 10.27
C ALA A 124 -2.73 7.45 9.64
N HIS A 125 -2.96 7.99 8.45
CA HIS A 125 -2.04 8.94 7.84
C HIS A 125 -1.95 10.21 8.66
N VAL A 126 -3.08 10.78 9.06
CA VAL A 126 -3.12 11.99 9.91
C VAL A 126 -2.34 11.80 11.21
N THR A 127 -2.57 10.69 11.90
CA THR A 127 -1.88 10.37 13.16
C THR A 127 -0.37 10.30 12.96
N TYR A 128 0.09 9.68 11.86
CA TYR A 128 1.51 9.64 11.56
C TYR A 128 2.09 11.04 11.27
N GLU A 129 1.46 11.80 10.37
CA GLU A 129 1.97 13.11 9.96
C GLU A 129 2.05 14.11 11.12
N THR A 130 1.04 14.07 11.98
CA THR A 130 0.89 15.06 13.05
C THR A 130 1.39 14.57 14.41
N GLY A 131 1.69 13.28 14.56
CA GLY A 131 1.87 12.67 15.88
C GLY A 131 0.59 12.76 16.70
N SER A 132 -0.47 12.12 16.23
CA SER A 132 -1.76 12.06 16.94
C SER A 132 -2.44 13.42 17.15
N PHE A 133 -2.45 14.28 16.12
CA PHE A 133 -2.88 15.68 16.18
C PHE A 133 -1.98 16.60 17.00
N CYS A 134 -0.77 16.20 17.37
CA CYS A 134 0.13 17.06 18.12
C CYS A 134 0.56 18.30 17.32
N LYS A 135 0.92 18.10 16.04
CA LYS A 135 1.50 19.13 15.18
C LYS A 135 0.44 19.79 14.28
N ILE A 136 0.47 21.11 14.24
CA ILE A 136 -0.29 21.91 13.26
C ILE A 136 0.60 22.27 12.06
N GLU A 137 1.89 22.50 12.32
CA GLU A 137 2.91 22.88 11.35
C GLU A 137 4.11 21.93 11.41
N GLU A 138 4.87 21.82 10.32
CA GLU A 138 6.11 21.05 10.22
C GLU A 138 7.15 21.59 11.22
N ILE A 139 7.83 20.69 11.95
CA ILE A 139 8.94 21.04 12.83
C ILE A 139 10.07 21.64 11.99
N ASP A 140 10.58 22.80 12.40
CA ASP A 140 11.57 23.60 11.67
C ASP A 140 11.09 24.07 10.27
N GLY A 141 9.80 23.99 9.95
CA GLY A 141 9.24 24.35 8.65
C GLY A 141 9.57 25.79 8.22
N GLN A 142 9.66 26.72 9.17
CA GLN A 142 10.03 28.12 8.91
C GLN A 142 11.46 28.28 8.33
N SER A 143 12.29 27.23 8.36
CA SER A 143 13.62 27.21 7.73
C SER A 143 13.62 26.76 6.26
N LYS A 144 12.45 26.34 5.73
CA LYS A 144 12.30 25.80 4.37
C LYS A 144 11.12 26.49 3.66
N ASP A 145 11.38 27.11 2.51
CA ASP A 145 10.36 27.88 1.82
C ASP A 145 9.35 27.01 1.04
N TYR A 146 9.75 25.79 0.63
CA TYR A 146 8.96 24.88 -0.23
C TYR A 146 8.32 25.61 -1.41
N CYS A 147 9.10 26.49 -2.02
CA CYS A 147 8.69 27.28 -3.16
C CYS A 147 9.39 26.76 -4.42
N ILE A 148 8.61 26.50 -5.47
CA ILE A 148 9.10 26.34 -6.83
C ILE A 148 8.81 27.64 -7.56
N GLU A 149 9.85 28.48 -7.71
CA GLU A 149 9.78 29.81 -8.35
C GLU A 149 9.34 29.72 -9.82
N GLU A 150 9.60 28.59 -10.48
CA GLU A 150 9.25 28.33 -11.86
C GLU A 150 7.76 27.99 -12.08
N SER A 151 6.94 27.94 -11.02
CA SER A 151 5.52 27.66 -11.15
C SER A 151 4.75 28.85 -11.76
N GLU A 152 4.46 28.77 -13.07
CA GLU A 152 3.73 29.83 -13.78
C GLU A 152 2.29 30.03 -13.26
N LYS A 153 1.62 28.93 -12.85
CA LYS A 153 0.22 29.00 -12.37
C LYS A 153 0.13 29.44 -10.90
N TYR A 154 1.08 29.04 -10.06
CA TYR A 154 1.04 29.30 -8.62
C TYR A 154 2.35 29.93 -8.15
N PRO A 155 2.61 31.18 -8.56
CA PRO A 155 3.85 31.86 -8.19
C PRO A 155 3.94 32.03 -6.68
N CYS A 156 5.16 31.99 -6.16
CA CYS A 156 5.40 32.20 -4.74
C CYS A 156 5.10 33.65 -4.36
N ALA A 157 4.30 33.86 -3.32
CA ALA A 157 4.02 35.20 -2.82
C ALA A 157 5.23 35.71 -2.02
N PRO A 158 5.62 36.99 -2.18
CA PRO A 158 6.76 37.55 -1.46
C PRO A 158 6.65 37.38 0.06
N GLY A 159 7.68 36.78 0.67
CA GLY A 159 7.76 36.57 2.12
C GLY A 159 6.83 35.47 2.66
N LYS A 160 6.27 34.63 1.80
CA LYS A 160 5.41 33.50 2.20
C LYS A 160 6.15 32.16 2.04
N GLN A 161 5.80 31.23 2.93
CA GLN A 161 6.43 29.91 3.02
C GLN A 161 5.37 28.81 3.00
N TYR A 162 5.69 27.72 2.30
CA TYR A 162 4.75 26.65 1.97
C TYR A 162 5.15 25.31 2.57
N TYR A 163 5.77 25.32 3.75
CA TYR A 163 6.07 24.13 4.54
C TYR A 163 4.79 23.40 5.00
N GLY A 164 4.97 22.20 5.55
CA GLY A 164 3.86 21.34 5.95
C GLY A 164 2.91 21.99 6.95
N ARG A 165 1.61 22.05 6.63
CA ARG A 165 0.56 22.47 7.58
C ARG A 165 -0.64 21.55 7.52
N GLY A 166 -1.34 21.44 8.64
CA GLY A 166 -2.57 20.68 8.75
C GLY A 166 -2.40 19.17 8.91
N PRO A 167 -3.52 18.41 8.92
CA PRO A 167 -3.55 16.99 9.25
C PRO A 167 -2.73 16.08 8.31
N LEU A 168 -2.58 16.45 7.04
CA LEU A 168 -1.75 15.72 6.06
C LEU A 168 -0.51 16.51 5.61
N GLN A 169 -0.10 17.53 6.39
CA GLN A 169 1.10 18.33 6.16
C GLN A 169 1.20 18.85 4.70
N LEU A 170 0.19 19.62 4.28
CA LEU A 170 0.14 20.25 2.96
C LEU A 170 1.40 21.11 2.75
N SER A 171 2.18 20.77 1.71
CA SER A 171 3.46 21.41 1.39
C SER A 171 3.52 21.80 -0.08
N TRP A 172 4.37 22.77 -0.41
CA TRP A 172 4.61 23.34 -1.73
C TRP A 172 3.60 24.36 -2.24
N ASN A 173 4.09 25.48 -2.81
CA ASN A 173 3.28 26.58 -3.36
C ASN A 173 2.16 26.12 -4.29
N PHE A 174 2.42 25.16 -5.18
CA PHE A 174 1.40 24.67 -6.10
C PHE A 174 0.25 23.95 -5.39
N ASN A 175 0.53 23.16 -4.34
CA ASN A 175 -0.51 22.47 -3.57
C ASN A 175 -1.36 23.46 -2.78
N TYR A 176 -0.74 24.47 -2.16
CA TYR A 176 -1.46 25.57 -1.50
C TYR A 176 -2.35 26.33 -2.49
N GLY A 177 -1.86 26.62 -3.69
CA GLY A 177 -2.63 27.25 -4.76
C GLY A 177 -3.85 26.42 -5.18
N PHE A 178 -3.65 25.15 -5.53
CA PHE A 178 -4.74 24.24 -5.91
C PHE A 178 -5.77 24.06 -4.79
N ALA A 179 -5.32 23.83 -3.56
CA ALA A 179 -6.20 23.69 -2.40
C ALA A 179 -6.98 24.97 -2.13
N GLY A 180 -6.33 26.13 -2.22
CA GLY A 180 -6.94 27.45 -2.09
C GLY A 180 -8.07 27.69 -3.08
N GLU A 181 -7.82 27.43 -4.36
CA GLU A 181 -8.84 27.52 -5.43
C GLU A 181 -10.03 26.58 -5.17
N SER A 182 -9.77 25.35 -4.71
CA SER A 182 -10.81 24.34 -4.50
C SER A 182 -11.64 24.57 -3.22
N ILE A 183 -11.03 25.09 -2.16
CA ILE A 183 -11.65 25.21 -0.83
C ILE A 183 -12.24 26.61 -0.62
N GLY A 184 -11.71 27.61 -1.32
CA GLY A 184 -12.11 29.01 -1.18
C GLY A 184 -11.33 29.76 -0.10
N PHE A 185 -10.00 29.59 -0.05
CA PHE A 185 -9.09 30.41 0.77
C PHE A 185 -7.88 30.86 -0.03
N ASP A 186 -7.21 31.94 0.39
CA ASP A 186 -6.01 32.44 -0.29
C ASP A 186 -4.77 31.63 0.12
N GLY A 187 -4.55 30.51 -0.56
CA GLY A 187 -3.43 29.61 -0.26
C GLY A 187 -2.05 30.18 -0.57
N LEU A 188 -1.95 31.14 -1.50
CA LEU A 188 -0.65 31.71 -1.90
C LEU A 188 -0.24 32.90 -1.03
N ASN A 189 -1.17 33.84 -0.78
CA ASN A 189 -0.85 35.03 0.00
C ASN A 189 -1.18 34.87 1.50
N ALA A 190 -1.91 33.83 1.89
CA ALA A 190 -2.20 33.53 3.29
C ALA A 190 -2.11 32.02 3.62
N PRO A 191 -0.99 31.34 3.30
CA PRO A 191 -0.81 29.90 3.60
C PRO A 191 -0.95 29.57 5.08
N GLU A 192 -0.65 30.52 5.98
CA GLU A 192 -0.85 30.41 7.42
C GLU A 192 -2.32 30.15 7.83
N THR A 193 -3.29 30.44 6.95
CA THR A 193 -4.72 30.14 7.19
C THR A 193 -4.93 28.67 7.55
N VAL A 194 -4.15 27.76 6.94
CA VAL A 194 -4.23 26.31 7.21
C VAL A 194 -3.85 25.96 8.66
N ALA A 195 -3.04 26.79 9.32
CA ALA A 195 -2.65 26.63 10.72
C ALA A 195 -3.48 27.47 11.70
N ASN A 196 -4.30 28.40 11.20
CA ASN A 196 -5.09 29.33 12.02
C ASN A 196 -6.59 28.99 12.05
N ASP A 197 -7.09 28.24 11.07
CA ASP A 197 -8.49 27.82 10.97
C ASP A 197 -8.55 26.30 10.85
N SER A 198 -9.07 25.63 11.89
CA SER A 198 -9.10 24.17 11.95
C SER A 198 -10.06 23.54 10.95
N VAL A 199 -11.12 24.25 10.53
CA VAL A 199 -12.02 23.77 9.47
C VAL A 199 -11.30 23.82 8.13
N ILE A 200 -10.61 24.92 7.81
CA ILE A 200 -9.78 25.00 6.59
C ILE A 200 -8.67 23.94 6.64
N SER A 201 -8.06 23.74 7.80
CA SER A 201 -7.03 22.71 8.02
C SER A 201 -7.54 21.29 7.70
N PHE A 202 -8.73 20.92 8.18
CA PHE A 202 -9.33 19.64 7.80
C PHE A 202 -9.75 19.59 6.34
N LYS A 203 -10.23 20.70 5.76
CA LYS A 203 -10.59 20.75 4.34
C LYS A 203 -9.37 20.53 3.44
N THR A 204 -8.18 21.03 3.78
CA THR A 204 -6.97 20.76 2.97
C THR A 204 -6.57 19.28 3.02
N ALA A 205 -6.69 18.62 4.18
CA ALA A 205 -6.45 17.19 4.30
C ALA A 205 -7.48 16.35 3.52
N LEU A 206 -8.77 16.68 3.64
CA LEU A 206 -9.84 16.02 2.89
C LEU A 206 -9.68 16.26 1.38
N TRP A 207 -9.37 17.48 0.95
CA TRP A 207 -9.04 17.79 -0.44
C TRP A 207 -7.92 16.90 -0.96
N PHE A 208 -6.81 16.82 -0.23
CA PHE A 208 -5.67 16.02 -0.65
C PHE A 208 -6.03 14.53 -0.74
N TRP A 209 -6.73 14.01 0.26
CA TRP A 209 -7.21 12.62 0.29
C TRP A 209 -8.13 12.31 -0.89
N MET A 210 -9.15 13.13 -1.12
CA MET A 210 -10.15 12.90 -2.16
C MET A 210 -9.55 12.93 -3.58
N ASN A 211 -8.51 13.73 -3.80
CA ASN A 211 -7.85 13.83 -5.10
C ASN A 211 -6.79 12.74 -5.35
N ASN A 212 -6.19 12.17 -4.29
CA ASN A 212 -5.00 11.33 -4.45
C ASN A 212 -5.11 9.91 -3.85
N ALA A 213 -5.94 9.69 -2.83
CA ALA A 213 -5.93 8.46 -2.03
C ALA A 213 -7.29 7.76 -1.92
N HIS A 214 -8.39 8.50 -1.97
CA HIS A 214 -9.76 8.00 -1.78
C HIS A 214 -10.10 6.80 -2.68
N SER A 215 -9.76 6.85 -3.96
CA SER A 215 -10.03 5.76 -4.91
C SER A 215 -9.14 4.52 -4.72
N LEU A 216 -8.08 4.62 -3.91
CA LEU A 216 -7.07 3.56 -3.75
C LEU A 216 -7.42 2.59 -2.62
N ILE A 217 -7.98 3.09 -1.51
CA ILE A 217 -8.15 2.30 -0.27
C ILE A 217 -9.06 1.08 -0.43
N ASN A 218 -10.11 1.20 -1.24
CA ASN A 218 -11.06 0.11 -1.54
C ASN A 218 -10.81 -0.51 -2.93
N SER A 219 -9.63 -0.26 -3.50
CA SER A 219 -9.13 -0.93 -4.71
C SER A 219 -8.08 -1.99 -4.35
N ASP A 220 -7.59 -2.72 -5.35
CA ASP A 220 -6.50 -3.69 -5.17
C ASP A 220 -5.18 -3.05 -4.67
N GLN A 221 -5.06 -1.72 -4.71
CA GLN A 221 -3.91 -1.01 -4.15
C GLN A 221 -3.94 -0.90 -2.62
N GLY A 222 -5.14 -0.91 -2.01
CA GLY A 222 -5.36 -0.84 -0.57
C GLY A 222 -4.65 0.32 0.13
N PHE A 223 -4.35 0.14 1.42
CA PHE A 223 -3.64 1.11 2.26
C PHE A 223 -2.20 1.40 1.79
N GLY A 224 -1.56 0.44 1.12
CA GLY A 224 -0.25 0.66 0.49
C GLY A 224 -0.35 1.70 -0.63
N GLY A 225 -1.43 1.67 -1.41
CA GLY A 225 -1.76 2.70 -2.41
C GLY A 225 -1.89 4.08 -1.81
N THR A 226 -2.63 4.22 -0.72
CA THR A 226 -2.81 5.51 -0.03
C THR A 226 -1.50 6.02 0.55
N THR A 227 -0.65 5.13 1.06
CA THR A 227 0.69 5.48 1.55
C THR A 227 1.57 6.07 0.45
N ARG A 228 1.61 5.45 -0.73
CA ARG A 228 2.36 5.96 -1.88
C ARG A 228 1.81 7.28 -2.41
N ALA A 229 0.50 7.52 -2.30
CA ALA A 229 -0.13 8.76 -2.72
C ALA A 229 0.15 9.93 -1.77
N ILE A 230 0.38 9.64 -0.48
CA ILE A 230 0.54 10.65 0.57
C ILE A 230 2.02 10.95 0.86
N ALA A 231 2.90 9.96 0.79
CA ALA A 231 4.31 10.11 1.14
C ALA A 231 5.22 9.98 -0.10
N GLN A 232 6.06 10.99 -0.36
CA GLN A 232 7.04 11.02 -1.46
C GLN A 232 8.20 10.01 -1.28
N ALA A 233 8.31 9.41 -0.09
CA ALA A 233 9.16 8.26 0.23
C ALA A 233 8.36 7.34 1.16
N CYS A 234 8.51 6.02 1.09
CA CYS A 234 7.84 5.06 2.00
C CYS A 234 8.28 5.16 3.48
N ASN A 235 8.82 6.30 3.91
CA ASN A 235 9.28 6.55 5.26
C ASN A 235 8.11 6.45 6.25
N GLY A 236 8.30 5.61 7.28
CA GLY A 236 7.31 5.37 8.33
C GLY A 236 6.09 4.56 7.90
N GLU A 237 6.17 3.83 6.79
CA GLU A 237 5.14 2.89 6.33
C GLU A 237 4.69 1.95 7.45
N GLU A 238 5.62 1.42 8.25
CA GLU A 238 5.30 0.56 9.40
C GLU A 238 4.44 1.27 10.46
N ALA A 239 4.81 2.50 10.84
CA ALA A 239 4.06 3.27 11.82
C ALA A 239 2.64 3.62 11.32
N ARG A 240 2.51 4.00 10.04
CA ARG A 240 1.20 4.25 9.40
C ARG A 240 0.34 2.98 9.39
N ILE A 241 0.93 1.83 9.05
CA ILE A 241 0.25 0.54 9.07
C ILE A 241 -0.23 0.21 10.48
N ASN A 242 0.57 0.49 11.52
CA ASN A 242 0.19 0.20 12.90
C ASN A 242 -1.00 1.05 13.36
N TYR A 243 -1.03 2.35 13.04
CA TYR A 243 -2.21 3.18 13.29
C TYR A 243 -3.43 2.69 12.52
N TYR A 244 -3.26 2.33 11.25
CA TYR A 244 -4.35 1.83 10.41
C TYR A 244 -4.96 0.54 10.98
N LYS A 245 -4.12 -0.41 11.39
CA LYS A 245 -4.55 -1.65 12.05
C LYS A 245 -5.30 -1.36 13.35
N SER A 246 -4.76 -0.50 14.21
CA SER A 246 -5.41 -0.13 15.47
C SER A 246 -6.80 0.45 15.26
N TYR A 247 -6.98 1.35 14.28
CA TYR A 247 -8.28 1.95 13.99
C TYR A 247 -9.26 0.94 13.37
N CYS A 248 -8.77 0.04 12.50
CA CYS A 248 -9.59 -1.06 11.98
C CYS A 248 -10.10 -1.98 13.11
N GLU A 249 -9.25 -2.33 14.08
CA GLU A 249 -9.62 -3.14 15.24
C GLU A 249 -10.66 -2.43 16.12
N GLN A 250 -10.48 -1.13 16.38
CA GLN A 250 -11.45 -0.33 17.13
C GLN A 250 -12.82 -0.33 16.44
N PHE A 251 -12.86 -0.18 15.12
CA PHE A 251 -14.12 -0.23 14.37
C PHE A 251 -14.77 -1.62 14.37
N ALA A 252 -13.99 -2.70 14.38
CA ALA A 252 -14.50 -4.06 14.54
C ALA A 252 -15.15 -4.27 15.93
N TYR A 253 -14.52 -3.75 16.99
CA TYR A 253 -15.06 -3.77 18.36
C TYR A 253 -16.37 -2.98 18.48
N LEU A 254 -16.44 -1.78 17.89
CA LEU A 254 -17.65 -0.95 17.85
C LEU A 254 -18.82 -1.62 17.10
N SER A 255 -18.56 -2.55 16.17
CA SER A 255 -19.62 -3.34 15.52
C SER A 255 -20.22 -4.40 16.45
N SER A 256 -19.40 -4.97 17.34
CA SER A 256 -19.81 -6.02 18.29
C SER A 256 -20.55 -5.45 19.50
N SER A 257 -20.18 -4.25 19.95
CA SER A 257 -20.87 -3.56 21.06
C SER A 257 -22.26 -3.06 20.64
N ARG A 258 -22.48 -2.68 19.37
CA ARG A 258 -23.81 -2.28 18.85
C ARG A 258 -24.85 -3.41 18.86
N LYS A 259 -24.45 -4.68 18.83
CA LYS A 259 -25.39 -5.82 18.98
C LYS A 259 -25.88 -6.05 20.42
N LYS A 260 -25.32 -5.35 21.42
CA LYS A 260 -25.62 -5.56 22.84
C LYS A 260 -26.56 -4.54 23.49
N MET A 261 -27.20 -3.65 22.72
CA MET A 261 -28.15 -2.67 23.25
C MET A 261 -29.50 -2.72 22.52
N ALA A 262 -30.16 -3.88 22.55
CA ALA A 262 -31.58 -3.99 22.22
C ALA A 262 -32.21 -5.24 22.86
N THR A 263 -32.28 -5.30 24.19
CA THR A 263 -33.34 -6.07 24.87
C THR A 263 -33.37 -5.71 26.36
N ASN A 264 -34.29 -4.82 26.74
CA ASN A 264 -34.80 -4.80 28.10
C ASN A 264 -35.75 -5.98 28.27
N ASN A 265 -35.47 -6.92 29.18
CA ASN A 265 -36.46 -7.46 30.12
C ASN A 265 -35.88 -8.55 31.05
N LYS A 266 -35.97 -8.26 32.35
CA LYS A 266 -36.20 -9.16 33.50
C LYS A 266 -35.33 -10.41 33.64
N LEU A 267 -34.39 -10.35 34.59
CA LEU A 267 -33.78 -11.51 35.22
C LEU A 267 -34.74 -12.11 36.26
N ASN A 268 -35.08 -13.40 36.13
CA ASN A 268 -35.52 -14.25 37.23
C ASN A 268 -35.09 -15.71 36.98
N LEU A 269 -34.07 -16.12 37.73
CA LEU A 269 -33.89 -17.36 38.50
C LEU A 269 -34.43 -18.74 37.99
N VAL A 270 -33.52 -19.73 38.05
CA VAL A 270 -33.68 -21.16 38.44
C VAL A 270 -33.51 -22.29 37.37
N SER A 271 -32.58 -23.21 37.70
CA SER A 271 -32.42 -24.66 37.39
C SER A 271 -31.91 -25.11 36.01
N VAL A 272 -30.75 -25.78 35.83
CA VAL A 272 -30.14 -27.02 36.40
C VAL A 272 -30.49 -28.31 35.60
N ILE A 273 -29.42 -28.91 35.06
CA ILE A 273 -29.16 -30.33 34.64
C ILE A 273 -29.71 -30.82 33.29
N GLY A 274 -28.79 -31.34 32.46
CA GLY A 274 -29.13 -32.11 31.26
C GLY A 274 -27.97 -32.66 30.41
N ILE A 275 -27.01 -33.35 31.03
CA ILE A 275 -26.28 -34.52 30.48
C ILE A 275 -25.09 -34.28 29.51
N LEU A 276 -23.93 -34.72 30.00
CA LEU A 276 -22.68 -35.06 29.29
C LEU A 276 -22.90 -36.11 28.19
N ILE A 277 -22.13 -36.03 27.09
CA ILE A 277 -21.24 -37.08 26.55
C ILE A 277 -20.73 -36.60 25.18
N GLY A 278 -19.40 -36.55 25.02
CA GLY A 278 -18.76 -36.30 23.74
C GLY A 278 -17.50 -35.45 23.78
N ILE A 279 -16.63 -35.64 24.78
CA ILE A 279 -15.24 -35.15 24.69
C ILE A 279 -14.54 -36.07 23.68
N SER A 280 -14.62 -35.70 22.40
CA SER A 280 -13.58 -36.05 21.45
C SER A 280 -12.45 -35.05 21.65
N LEU A 281 -11.32 -35.55 22.13
CA LEU A 281 -10.02 -34.88 22.09
C LEU A 281 -9.74 -34.49 20.63
N GLN A 282 -10.04 -33.25 20.25
CA GLN A 282 -9.28 -32.59 19.21
C GLN A 282 -8.22 -31.77 19.93
N SER A 283 -6.97 -32.17 19.71
CA SER A 283 -5.79 -31.43 20.06
C SER A 283 -5.99 -29.97 19.66
N VAL A 284 -6.21 -29.09 20.64
CA VAL A 284 -6.01 -27.67 20.43
C VAL A 284 -4.50 -27.53 20.26
N VAL A 285 -4.04 -27.65 19.01
CA VAL A 285 -2.70 -27.23 18.64
C VAL A 285 -2.74 -25.72 18.81
N GLY A 286 -2.30 -25.24 19.97
CA GLY A 286 -2.20 -23.81 20.23
C GLY A 286 -1.37 -23.20 19.10
N GLN A 287 -1.91 -22.15 18.47
CA GLN A 287 -1.16 -21.47 17.43
C GLN A 287 0.09 -20.86 18.09
N ASN A 288 1.29 -21.25 17.66
CA ASN A 288 2.58 -20.73 18.20
C ASN A 288 2.82 -19.25 17.85
N CYS A 289 1.87 -18.62 17.16
CA CYS A 289 1.84 -17.22 16.78
C CYS A 289 0.96 -16.36 17.72
N GLY A 290 0.29 -16.97 18.69
CA GLY A 290 -0.52 -16.24 19.68
C GLY A 290 -1.88 -15.74 19.18
N CYS A 291 -2.28 -16.10 17.97
CA CYS A 291 -3.57 -15.69 17.39
C CYS A 291 -4.75 -16.51 17.96
N ALA A 292 -5.92 -15.87 18.04
CA ALA A 292 -7.17 -16.55 18.35
C ALA A 292 -7.46 -17.65 17.31
N ALA A 293 -8.21 -18.68 17.72
CA ALA A 293 -8.37 -19.91 16.94
C ALA A 293 -8.96 -19.70 15.53
N ASP A 294 -9.72 -18.63 15.33
CA ASP A 294 -10.39 -18.22 14.09
C ASP A 294 -9.59 -17.20 13.25
N LEU A 295 -8.41 -16.78 13.71
CA LEU A 295 -7.54 -15.85 13.00
C LEU A 295 -6.35 -16.57 12.38
N CYS A 296 -5.99 -16.14 11.19
CA CYS A 296 -4.77 -16.53 10.49
C CYS A 296 -3.60 -15.74 11.02
N CYS A 297 -2.49 -16.43 11.25
CA CYS A 297 -1.19 -15.83 11.48
C CYS A 297 -0.51 -15.60 10.12
N SER A 298 -0.34 -14.34 9.74
CA SER A 298 0.35 -13.95 8.51
C SER A 298 1.81 -14.40 8.51
N ARG A 299 2.46 -14.33 7.34
CA ARG A 299 3.90 -14.60 7.19
C ARG A 299 4.81 -13.77 8.09
N PHE A 300 4.28 -12.66 8.62
CA PHE A 300 5.00 -11.74 9.49
C PHE A 300 4.61 -11.89 10.97
N GLY A 301 3.84 -12.92 11.34
CA GLY A 301 3.47 -13.18 12.72
C GLY A 301 2.28 -12.35 13.23
N TYR A 302 1.43 -11.81 12.35
CA TYR A 302 0.27 -10.99 12.73
C TYR A 302 -1.05 -11.75 12.54
N CYS A 303 -2.05 -11.47 13.37
CA CYS A 303 -3.34 -12.17 13.37
C CYS A 303 -4.42 -11.43 12.56
N GLY A 304 -5.16 -12.12 11.69
CA GLY A 304 -6.28 -11.53 10.96
C GLY A 304 -7.00 -12.54 10.05
N THR A 305 -8.03 -12.10 9.32
CA THR A 305 -8.87 -13.00 8.49
C THR A 305 -8.82 -12.71 6.98
N THR A 306 -8.15 -11.64 6.55
CA THR A 306 -8.07 -11.28 5.12
C THR A 306 -6.98 -12.08 4.40
N SER A 307 -6.91 -11.97 3.07
CA SER A 307 -5.86 -12.61 2.26
C SER A 307 -4.43 -12.21 2.66
N ASP A 308 -4.23 -11.06 3.30
CA ASP A 308 -2.91 -10.62 3.77
C ASP A 308 -2.44 -11.41 5.00
N TYR A 309 -3.40 -11.94 5.77
CA TYR A 309 -3.14 -12.77 6.95
C TYR A 309 -3.26 -14.25 6.62
N CYS A 310 -4.30 -14.62 5.89
CA CYS A 310 -4.65 -15.98 5.55
C CYS A 310 -4.00 -16.50 4.27
N GLY A 311 -3.60 -15.60 3.36
CA GLY A 311 -3.07 -15.97 2.05
C GLY A 311 -1.59 -16.37 2.08
N ALA A 312 -0.83 -15.88 1.10
CA ALA A 312 0.53 -16.35 0.85
C ALA A 312 1.45 -16.17 2.07
N GLY A 313 2.03 -17.28 2.53
CA GLY A 313 2.95 -17.31 3.67
C GLY A 313 2.27 -17.30 5.04
N CYS A 314 0.94 -17.40 5.11
CA CYS A 314 0.24 -17.64 6.37
C CYS A 314 0.87 -18.83 7.12
N GLN A 315 1.26 -18.60 8.36
CA GLN A 315 2.01 -19.53 9.19
C GLN A 315 1.07 -20.53 9.87
N GLN A 316 -0.08 -20.07 10.41
CA GLN A 316 -1.00 -20.84 11.27
C GLN A 316 -2.43 -20.27 11.22
N GLY A 317 -3.44 -21.02 11.68
CA GLY A 317 -4.85 -20.59 11.64
C GLY A 317 -5.57 -21.03 10.35
N PRO A 318 -6.75 -20.45 10.00
CA PRO A 318 -7.51 -20.80 8.81
C PRO A 318 -6.88 -20.23 7.52
N CYS A 319 -5.57 -20.45 7.34
CA CYS A 319 -4.84 -20.04 6.15
C CYS A 319 -5.54 -20.53 4.88
N THR A 320 -5.73 -19.63 3.92
CA THR A 320 -6.18 -19.97 2.58
C THR A 320 -5.17 -20.92 1.96
N ALA A 321 -5.64 -22.08 1.53
CA ALA A 321 -4.79 -23.01 0.81
C ALA A 321 -4.18 -22.28 -0.40
N PRO A 322 -2.85 -22.30 -0.56
CA PRO A 322 -2.25 -21.65 -1.71
C PRO A 322 -2.74 -22.35 -3.00
N PRO A 323 -2.85 -21.63 -4.13
CA PRO A 323 -3.38 -22.21 -5.38
C PRO A 323 -2.70 -23.56 -5.71
N PRO A 324 -3.42 -24.56 -6.23
CA PRO A 324 -2.83 -25.85 -6.55
C PRO A 324 -1.67 -25.68 -7.54
N THR A 325 -0.63 -26.49 -7.39
CA THR A 325 0.48 -26.52 -8.33
C THR A 325 0.10 -27.33 -9.57
N ASN A 326 0.57 -26.92 -10.74
CA ASN A 326 0.51 -27.71 -11.95
C ASN A 326 1.69 -28.70 -12.05
N ASP A 327 1.69 -29.52 -13.09
CA ASP A 327 2.67 -30.58 -13.35
C ASP A 327 3.89 -30.11 -14.17
N VAL A 328 4.06 -28.79 -14.35
CA VAL A 328 5.20 -28.25 -15.09
C VAL A 328 6.52 -28.60 -14.43
N SER A 329 7.45 -29.09 -15.24
CA SER A 329 8.83 -29.32 -14.86
C SER A 329 9.67 -28.07 -15.16
N VAL A 330 10.03 -27.32 -14.12
CA VAL A 330 10.90 -26.14 -14.25
C VAL A 330 12.26 -26.51 -14.86
N SER A 331 12.78 -27.71 -14.58
CA SER A 331 14.03 -28.18 -15.19
C SER A 331 13.93 -28.40 -16.70
N ASP A 332 12.74 -28.70 -17.21
CA ASP A 332 12.53 -28.93 -18.65
C ASP A 332 12.36 -27.61 -19.40
N ILE A 333 11.93 -26.54 -18.71
CA ILE A 333 11.88 -25.17 -19.24
C ILE A 333 13.26 -24.52 -19.15
N VAL A 334 13.88 -24.57 -17.96
CA VAL A 334 15.24 -24.07 -17.71
C VAL A 334 16.21 -25.14 -18.17
N THR A 335 16.37 -25.32 -19.48
CA THR A 335 17.30 -26.28 -20.07
C THR A 335 18.76 -25.81 -19.88
N PRO A 336 19.76 -26.71 -20.06
CA PRO A 336 21.16 -26.29 -20.14
C PRO A 336 21.38 -25.20 -21.19
N ASP A 337 20.75 -25.30 -22.36
CA ASP A 337 20.90 -24.33 -23.45
C ASP A 337 20.29 -22.97 -23.09
N PHE A 338 19.11 -22.94 -22.45
CA PHE A 338 18.52 -21.70 -21.98
C PHE A 338 19.42 -21.00 -20.95
N PHE A 339 19.84 -21.72 -19.90
CA PHE A 339 20.65 -21.14 -18.83
C PHE A 339 22.04 -20.71 -19.32
N ASN A 340 22.72 -21.58 -20.08
CA ASN A 340 24.04 -21.26 -20.65
C ASN A 340 23.95 -20.16 -21.70
N GLY A 341 22.83 -20.05 -22.41
CA GLY A 341 22.54 -18.97 -23.35
C GLY A 341 22.47 -17.61 -22.67
N ILE A 342 21.99 -17.53 -21.42
CA ILE A 342 22.08 -16.28 -20.64
C ILE A 342 23.55 -15.98 -20.35
N ILE A 343 24.26 -16.92 -19.72
CA ILE A 343 25.65 -16.75 -19.26
C ILE A 343 26.63 -16.46 -20.41
N SER A 344 26.36 -16.95 -21.62
CA SER A 344 27.24 -16.72 -22.77
C SER A 344 27.32 -15.24 -23.19
N HIS A 345 26.36 -14.42 -22.79
CA HIS A 345 26.36 -12.98 -23.06
C HIS A 345 27.22 -12.17 -22.07
N ALA A 346 27.57 -12.75 -20.92
CA ALA A 346 28.49 -12.12 -19.99
C ALA A 346 29.93 -12.13 -20.53
N ASP A 347 30.76 -11.19 -20.08
CA ASP A 347 32.17 -11.10 -20.46
C ASP A 347 32.97 -12.36 -20.07
N GLY A 348 34.05 -12.66 -20.81
CA GLY A 348 34.87 -13.86 -20.56
C GLY A 348 35.46 -13.95 -19.14
N ASN A 349 35.74 -12.81 -18.51
CA ASN A 349 36.47 -12.72 -17.26
C ASN A 349 35.57 -12.45 -16.03
N CYS A 350 34.25 -12.49 -16.20
CA CYS A 350 33.34 -12.19 -15.10
C CYS A 350 33.34 -13.28 -14.02
N ALA A 351 33.28 -12.88 -12.74
CA ALA A 351 33.28 -13.81 -11.62
C ALA A 351 32.09 -14.77 -11.65
N GLY A 352 30.92 -14.29 -12.06
CA GLY A 352 29.67 -15.05 -12.04
C GLY A 352 29.65 -16.27 -12.98
N LYS A 353 30.48 -16.29 -14.04
CA LYS A 353 30.58 -17.45 -14.96
C LYS A 353 30.99 -18.76 -14.31
N ASN A 354 31.85 -18.67 -13.29
CA ASN A 354 32.32 -19.84 -12.54
C ASN A 354 31.48 -20.08 -11.27
N PHE A 355 30.56 -19.18 -10.96
CA PHE A 355 29.75 -19.21 -9.76
C PHE A 355 28.34 -19.72 -10.02
N TYR A 356 27.63 -19.11 -10.97
CA TYR A 356 26.26 -19.48 -11.29
C TYR A 356 26.21 -20.68 -12.22
N SER A 357 25.46 -21.70 -11.81
CA SER A 357 25.22 -22.90 -12.62
C SER A 357 23.76 -23.30 -12.59
N ARG A 358 23.29 -23.94 -13.66
CA ARG A 358 21.95 -24.51 -13.72
C ARG A 358 21.71 -25.50 -12.59
N SER A 359 22.71 -26.30 -12.23
CA SER A 359 22.62 -27.23 -11.10
C SER A 359 22.38 -26.51 -9.78
N ALA A 360 23.14 -25.44 -9.49
CA ALA A 360 22.93 -24.65 -8.27
C ALA A 360 21.53 -24.02 -8.22
N PHE A 361 21.02 -23.54 -9.36
CA PHE A 361 19.63 -23.05 -9.45
C PHE A 361 18.61 -24.16 -9.13
N LEU A 362 18.76 -25.35 -9.73
CA LEU A 362 17.84 -26.47 -9.48
C LEU A 362 17.94 -27.01 -8.04
N ASP A 363 19.13 -27.02 -7.46
CA ASP A 363 19.34 -27.40 -6.05
C ASP A 363 18.67 -26.39 -5.10
N ALA A 364 18.75 -25.10 -5.40
CA ALA A 364 18.04 -24.06 -4.66
C ALA A 364 16.52 -24.17 -4.83
N LEU A 365 16.06 -24.48 -6.05
CA LEU A 365 14.65 -24.63 -6.40
C LEU A 365 13.93 -25.73 -5.58
N ASN A 366 14.66 -26.76 -5.11
CA ASN A 366 14.09 -27.79 -4.24
C ASN A 366 13.48 -27.22 -2.95
N SER A 367 13.90 -26.03 -2.51
CA SER A 367 13.31 -25.32 -1.36
C SER A 367 12.06 -24.50 -1.71
N TYR A 368 11.75 -24.33 -3.00
CA TYR A 368 10.66 -23.48 -3.50
C TYR A 368 9.78 -24.22 -4.52
N PRO A 369 9.06 -25.30 -4.10
CA PRO A 369 8.35 -26.21 -5.00
C PRO A 369 7.19 -25.56 -5.79
N ARG A 370 6.81 -24.32 -5.44
CA ARG A 370 5.73 -23.58 -6.09
C ARG A 370 6.20 -22.62 -7.19
N PHE A 371 7.48 -22.27 -7.21
CA PHE A 371 8.05 -21.39 -8.23
C PHE A 371 7.88 -22.03 -9.62
N GLY A 372 7.29 -21.29 -10.57
CA GLY A 372 7.07 -21.75 -11.92
C GLY A 372 6.03 -22.87 -12.02
N LYS A 373 5.15 -23.05 -11.02
CA LYS A 373 4.15 -24.13 -10.99
C LYS A 373 2.74 -23.67 -10.59
N VAL A 374 2.45 -22.37 -10.61
CA VAL A 374 1.13 -21.84 -10.24
C VAL A 374 0.45 -21.26 -11.48
N GLY A 375 -0.85 -21.56 -11.64
CA GLY A 375 -1.61 -21.21 -12.83
C GLY A 375 -1.51 -22.28 -13.92
N ASN A 376 -1.71 -21.89 -15.18
CA ASN A 376 -1.55 -22.78 -16.32
C ASN A 376 -0.07 -22.88 -16.77
N GLN A 377 0.21 -23.67 -17.80
CA GLN A 377 1.59 -23.87 -18.30
C GLN A 377 2.23 -22.58 -18.82
N ASP A 378 1.44 -21.67 -19.39
CA ASP A 378 1.96 -20.38 -19.87
C ASP A 378 2.27 -19.44 -18.70
N ASP A 379 1.51 -19.49 -17.61
CA ASP A 379 1.82 -18.75 -16.38
C ASP A 379 3.16 -19.20 -15.78
N SER A 380 3.38 -20.53 -15.73
CA SER A 380 4.66 -21.12 -15.33
C SER A 380 5.82 -20.63 -16.18
N LYS A 381 5.68 -20.65 -17.51
CA LYS A 381 6.71 -20.17 -18.43
C LYS A 381 6.96 -18.67 -18.25
N ARG A 382 5.91 -17.85 -18.16
CA ARG A 382 6.02 -16.40 -17.94
C ARG A 382 6.72 -16.08 -16.62
N GLU A 383 6.40 -16.78 -15.54
CA GLU A 383 7.08 -16.60 -14.26
C GLU A 383 8.58 -16.90 -14.37
N ILE A 384 8.94 -18.03 -14.99
CA ILE A 384 10.34 -18.42 -15.18
C ILE A 384 11.08 -17.40 -16.05
N ALA A 385 10.51 -16.98 -17.19
CA ALA A 385 11.10 -15.95 -18.03
C ALA A 385 11.27 -14.62 -17.29
N ALA A 386 10.29 -14.22 -16.47
CA ALA A 386 10.34 -12.97 -15.72
C ALA A 386 11.45 -13.00 -14.68
N PHE A 387 11.57 -14.08 -13.91
CA PHE A 387 12.64 -14.26 -12.93
C PHE A 387 14.02 -14.14 -13.58
N PHE A 388 14.26 -14.86 -14.68
CA PHE A 388 15.54 -14.82 -15.37
C PHE A 388 15.81 -13.47 -16.08
N ALA A 389 14.77 -12.77 -16.54
CA ALA A 389 14.91 -11.42 -17.11
C ALA A 389 15.38 -10.41 -16.06
N HIS A 390 14.79 -10.45 -14.86
CA HIS A 390 15.26 -9.64 -13.74
C HIS A 390 16.67 -10.04 -13.32
N ALA A 391 16.94 -11.34 -13.14
CA ALA A 391 18.27 -11.80 -12.75
C ALA A 391 19.35 -11.36 -13.75
N THR A 392 19.04 -11.43 -15.04
CA THR A 392 19.92 -10.96 -16.11
C THR A 392 20.19 -9.47 -16.01
N HIS A 393 19.16 -8.68 -15.75
CA HIS A 393 19.29 -7.25 -15.59
C HIS A 393 20.19 -6.90 -14.40
N GLU A 394 19.88 -7.44 -13.22
CA GLU A 394 20.58 -7.12 -11.97
C GLU A 394 22.06 -7.52 -11.99
N THR A 395 22.39 -8.62 -12.67
CA THR A 395 23.75 -9.20 -12.64
C THR A 395 24.54 -8.99 -13.92
N GLY A 396 23.96 -8.35 -14.94
CA GLY A 396 24.55 -8.27 -16.26
C GLY A 396 24.78 -9.65 -16.88
N HIS A 397 23.72 -10.44 -17.05
CA HIS A 397 23.76 -11.82 -17.57
C HIS A 397 24.56 -12.80 -16.68
N PHE A 398 24.39 -12.71 -15.36
CA PHE A 398 25.16 -13.48 -14.38
C PHE A 398 26.67 -13.19 -14.42
N CYS A 399 27.05 -11.96 -14.80
CA CYS A 399 28.43 -11.49 -14.74
C CYS A 399 28.85 -11.23 -13.29
N TYR A 400 27.99 -10.57 -12.52
CA TYR A 400 28.29 -10.10 -11.17
C TYR A 400 27.63 -10.95 -10.08
N THR A 401 28.39 -11.28 -9.04
CA THR A 401 27.90 -11.88 -7.79
C THR A 401 27.66 -10.84 -6.70
N GLU A 402 28.32 -9.70 -6.83
CA GLU A 402 28.25 -8.54 -5.94
C GLU A 402 28.05 -7.27 -6.78
N GLU A 403 27.38 -6.29 -6.19
CA GLU A 403 27.22 -4.96 -6.74
C GLU A 403 28.58 -4.33 -7.08
N ILE A 404 28.66 -3.60 -8.19
CA ILE A 404 29.85 -2.83 -8.55
C ILE A 404 30.10 -1.77 -7.47
N ASP A 405 31.33 -1.74 -6.96
CA ASP A 405 31.75 -0.93 -5.81
C ASP A 405 30.96 -1.18 -4.52
N GLY A 406 30.27 -2.32 -4.42
CA GLY A 406 29.46 -2.72 -3.26
C GLY A 406 30.16 -2.55 -1.91
N PRO A 407 31.43 -3.01 -1.73
CA PRO A 407 32.15 -2.83 -0.47
C PRO A 407 32.34 -1.38 0.00
N THR A 408 32.12 -0.38 -0.87
CA THR A 408 32.15 1.05 -0.51
C THR A 408 30.79 1.58 -0.04
N LYS A 409 29.74 0.76 -0.12
CA LYS A 409 28.35 1.12 0.17
C LYS A 409 27.84 0.25 1.33
N ASP A 410 27.29 0.92 2.34
CA ASP A 410 26.89 0.26 3.59
C ASP A 410 25.54 -0.48 3.44
N TYR A 411 24.56 0.18 2.81
CA TYR A 411 23.16 -0.31 2.71
C TYR A 411 22.61 -0.81 4.04
N CYS A 412 22.90 -0.07 5.11
CA CYS A 412 22.41 -0.35 6.44
C CYS A 412 21.33 0.68 6.82
N ASP A 413 20.15 0.19 7.22
CA ASP A 413 19.19 0.99 7.97
C ASP A 413 19.45 0.80 9.46
N GLU A 414 20.18 1.75 10.05
CA GLU A 414 20.53 1.79 11.48
C GLU A 414 19.30 1.91 12.39
N GLY A 415 18.15 2.35 11.85
CA GLY A 415 16.88 2.42 12.58
C GLY A 415 16.21 1.06 12.76
N ASN A 416 16.64 0.03 12.03
CA ASN A 416 16.00 -1.28 12.07
C ASN A 416 16.46 -2.11 13.29
N THR A 417 15.66 -2.09 14.36
CA THR A 417 15.98 -2.82 15.59
C THR A 417 15.75 -4.33 15.51
N GLN A 418 14.95 -4.80 14.55
CA GLN A 418 14.67 -6.24 14.37
C GLN A 418 15.82 -6.94 13.65
N TYR A 419 16.44 -6.26 12.69
CA TYR A 419 17.57 -6.73 11.90
C TYR A 419 18.72 -5.73 11.98
N PRO A 420 19.35 -5.57 13.16
CA PRO A 420 20.35 -4.55 13.39
C PRO A 420 21.58 -4.77 12.53
N CYS A 421 22.21 -3.66 12.14
CA CYS A 421 23.44 -3.71 11.38
C CYS A 421 24.60 -4.20 12.25
N VAL A 422 25.45 -5.02 11.65
CA VAL A 422 26.63 -5.58 12.31
C VAL A 422 27.85 -4.76 11.91
N ALA A 423 28.59 -4.27 12.91
CA ALA A 423 29.78 -3.45 12.67
C ALA A 423 30.77 -4.16 11.71
N GLY A 424 31.18 -3.45 10.66
CA GLY A 424 32.12 -3.97 9.65
C GLY A 424 31.48 -4.88 8.60
N LYS A 425 30.15 -5.01 8.58
CA LYS A 425 29.40 -5.70 7.53
C LYS A 425 28.68 -4.69 6.65
N GLY A 426 28.59 -5.00 5.35
CA GLY A 426 27.85 -4.22 4.37
C GLY A 426 26.80 -5.08 3.66
N TYR A 427 25.61 -4.53 3.49
CA TYR A 427 24.43 -5.20 2.94
C TYR A 427 24.12 -4.72 1.51
N TYR A 428 25.15 -4.39 0.75
CA TYR A 428 25.07 -4.07 -0.68
C TYR A 428 24.62 -5.27 -1.51
N GLY A 429 24.24 -5.01 -2.76
CA GLY A 429 23.61 -5.99 -3.65
C GLY A 429 24.45 -7.26 -3.83
N ARG A 430 23.87 -8.43 -3.57
CA ARG A 430 24.47 -9.73 -3.91
C ARG A 430 23.49 -10.70 -4.55
N GLY A 431 24.03 -11.60 -5.35
CA GLY A 431 23.28 -12.68 -5.99
C GLY A 431 22.39 -12.23 -7.15
N PRO A 432 21.53 -13.15 -7.67
CA PRO A 432 20.75 -12.95 -8.88
C PRO A 432 19.80 -11.76 -8.85
N ILE A 433 19.22 -11.44 -7.68
CA ILE A 433 18.28 -10.32 -7.55
C ILE A 433 18.92 -9.07 -6.91
N GLN A 434 20.24 -9.10 -6.70
CA GLN A 434 20.99 -8.07 -5.97
C GLN A 434 20.30 -7.74 -4.64
N LEU A 435 20.14 -8.75 -3.78
CA LEU A 435 19.54 -8.58 -2.45
C LEU A 435 20.35 -7.52 -1.69
N SER A 436 19.67 -6.46 -1.25
CA SER A 436 20.28 -5.33 -0.55
C SER A 436 19.52 -4.99 0.72
N TRP A 437 20.20 -4.36 1.66
CA TRP A 437 19.72 -3.92 2.98
C TRP A 437 19.60 -5.00 4.06
N ASN A 438 20.02 -4.65 5.29
CA ASN A 438 19.94 -5.47 6.50
C ASN A 438 18.54 -6.07 6.72
N TYR A 439 17.48 -5.29 6.45
CA TYR A 439 16.10 -5.73 6.58
C TYR A 439 15.65 -6.75 5.53
N ASN A 440 16.44 -7.02 4.49
CA ASN A 440 16.23 -8.13 3.57
C ASN A 440 17.14 -9.31 3.88
N TYR A 441 18.41 -9.05 4.21
CA TYR A 441 19.39 -10.08 4.57
C TYR A 441 18.98 -10.88 5.81
N GLY A 442 18.52 -10.20 6.85
CA GLY A 442 18.06 -10.83 8.10
C GLY A 442 16.92 -11.84 7.89
N PRO A 443 15.75 -11.44 7.34
CA PRO A 443 14.64 -12.37 7.14
C PRO A 443 14.93 -13.44 6.08
N ALA A 444 15.71 -13.15 5.03
CA ALA A 444 16.18 -14.17 4.09
C ALA A 444 17.04 -15.23 4.81
N GLY A 445 17.97 -14.78 5.65
CA GLY A 445 18.80 -15.64 6.51
C GLY A 445 17.97 -16.57 7.38
N ASN A 446 16.99 -16.00 8.10
CA ASN A 446 16.07 -16.76 8.95
C ASN A 446 15.27 -17.81 8.16
N SER A 447 14.81 -17.47 6.95
CA SER A 447 14.00 -18.36 6.13
C SER A 447 14.80 -19.49 5.48
N ILE A 448 16.06 -19.22 5.11
CA ILE A 448 16.89 -20.13 4.32
C ILE A 448 17.80 -20.98 5.22
N GLY A 449 18.11 -20.48 6.42
CA GLY A 449 19.01 -21.13 7.38
C GLY A 449 20.47 -20.68 7.26
N PHE A 450 20.71 -19.40 6.99
CA PHE A 450 22.04 -18.79 7.05
C PHE A 450 22.04 -17.51 7.90
N ASP A 451 23.20 -17.10 8.39
CA ASP A 451 23.33 -15.86 9.16
C ASP A 451 23.49 -14.66 8.22
N GLY A 452 22.37 -14.07 7.79
CA GLY A 452 22.39 -12.95 6.85
C GLY A 452 22.94 -11.64 7.42
N LEU A 453 22.97 -11.47 8.75
CA LEU A 453 23.45 -10.24 9.37
C LEU A 453 24.95 -10.27 9.65
N ASN A 454 25.46 -11.38 10.19
CA ASN A 454 26.88 -11.53 10.50
C ASN A 454 27.68 -12.12 9.32
N ASN A 455 27.04 -12.76 8.35
CA ASN A 455 27.70 -13.38 7.20
C ASN A 455 26.96 -13.08 5.87
N PRO A 456 26.66 -11.81 5.53
CA PRO A 456 26.00 -11.45 4.27
C PRO A 456 26.79 -11.87 3.01
N GLU A 457 28.12 -11.99 3.12
CA GLU A 457 29.02 -12.42 2.05
C GLU A 457 28.75 -13.86 1.54
N ILE A 458 28.04 -14.69 2.32
CA ILE A 458 27.65 -16.03 1.89
C ILE A 458 26.80 -16.01 0.61
N VAL A 459 26.01 -14.94 0.41
CA VAL A 459 25.16 -14.75 -0.78
C VAL A 459 25.98 -14.62 -2.08
N ALA A 460 27.24 -14.20 -1.99
CA ALA A 460 28.15 -14.09 -3.13
C ALA A 460 29.23 -15.20 -3.17
N SER A 461 29.27 -16.11 -2.19
CA SER A 461 30.28 -17.16 -2.09
C SER A 461 29.71 -18.59 -2.09
N ASP A 462 28.42 -18.77 -1.82
CA ASP A 462 27.68 -20.02 -2.02
C ASP A 462 26.59 -19.84 -3.10
N PRO A 463 26.70 -20.50 -4.26
CA PRO A 463 25.76 -20.31 -5.37
C PRO A 463 24.36 -20.86 -5.08
N ILE A 464 24.23 -21.87 -4.20
CA ILE A 464 22.92 -22.39 -3.79
C ILE A 464 22.25 -21.37 -2.87
N VAL A 465 22.96 -20.82 -1.89
CA VAL A 465 22.42 -19.74 -1.03
C VAL A 465 22.07 -18.51 -1.87
N SER A 466 22.91 -18.16 -2.84
CA SER A 466 22.67 -17.06 -3.79
C SER A 466 21.35 -17.22 -4.56
N PHE A 467 21.08 -18.40 -5.14
CA PHE A 467 19.80 -18.63 -5.79
C PHE A 467 18.64 -18.72 -4.80
N LYS A 468 18.85 -19.27 -3.59
CA LYS A 468 17.81 -19.33 -2.56
C LYS A 468 17.37 -17.95 -2.10
N THR A 469 18.27 -16.97 -1.99
CA THR A 469 17.88 -15.59 -1.62
C THR A 469 17.07 -14.91 -2.74
N ALA A 470 17.45 -15.12 -4.00
CA ALA A 470 16.67 -14.63 -5.14
C ALA A 470 15.28 -15.26 -5.21
N LEU A 471 15.17 -16.58 -5.03
CA LEU A 471 13.89 -17.28 -4.98
C LEU A 471 13.07 -16.89 -3.75
N TRP A 472 13.71 -16.68 -2.59
CA TRP A 472 13.03 -16.15 -1.40
C TRP A 472 12.39 -14.80 -1.67
N PHE A 473 13.15 -13.85 -2.22
CA PHE A 473 12.64 -12.52 -2.53
C PHE A 473 11.51 -12.60 -3.54
N TRP A 474 11.70 -13.38 -4.61
CA TRP A 474 10.68 -13.60 -5.63
C TRP A 474 9.39 -14.14 -5.05
N MET A 475 9.45 -15.23 -4.28
CA MET A 475 8.26 -15.88 -3.73
C MET A 475 7.53 -14.99 -2.70
N ASN A 476 8.24 -14.08 -2.04
CA ASN A 476 7.64 -13.16 -1.07
C ASN A 476 7.10 -11.86 -1.69
N ASN A 477 7.72 -11.35 -2.76
CA ASN A 477 7.42 -10.00 -3.24
C ASN A 477 6.92 -9.95 -4.69
N VAL A 478 7.14 -10.99 -5.49
CA VAL A 478 6.95 -10.93 -6.96
C VAL A 478 6.06 -12.04 -7.51
N HIS A 479 6.12 -13.26 -6.97
CA HIS A 479 5.39 -14.43 -7.44
C HIS A 479 3.90 -14.18 -7.63
N SER A 480 3.24 -13.59 -6.64
CA SER A 480 1.79 -13.31 -6.70
C SER A 480 1.42 -12.30 -7.79
N ILE A 481 2.32 -11.40 -8.17
CA ILE A 481 2.06 -10.36 -9.16
C ILE A 481 1.95 -10.98 -10.55
N ILE A 482 2.97 -11.76 -10.95
CA ILE A 482 2.98 -12.38 -12.28
C ILE A 482 1.91 -13.48 -12.41
N THR A 483 1.67 -14.25 -11.35
CA THR A 483 0.69 -15.36 -11.36
C THR A 483 -0.77 -14.91 -11.20
N SER A 484 -1.02 -13.66 -10.75
CA SER A 484 -2.36 -13.07 -10.73
C SER A 484 -2.71 -12.27 -12.00
N GLY A 485 -1.79 -12.18 -12.96
CA GLY A 485 -2.03 -11.48 -14.23
C GLY A 485 -1.77 -9.98 -14.20
N GLN A 486 -1.11 -9.44 -13.17
CA GLN A 486 -0.70 -8.03 -13.12
C GLN A 486 0.40 -7.68 -14.14
N GLY A 487 1.04 -8.69 -14.73
CA GLY A 487 2.01 -8.55 -15.82
C GLY A 487 3.43 -8.21 -15.37
N PHE A 488 4.35 -8.16 -16.35
CA PHE A 488 5.79 -7.95 -16.10
C PHE A 488 6.12 -6.56 -15.57
N GLY A 489 5.35 -5.52 -15.93
CA GLY A 489 5.51 -4.18 -15.37
C GLY A 489 5.28 -4.16 -13.85
N GLY A 490 4.35 -4.97 -13.36
CA GLY A 490 4.15 -5.18 -11.93
C GLY A 490 5.37 -5.80 -11.24
N THR A 491 6.07 -6.73 -11.89
CA THR A 491 7.27 -7.36 -11.32
C THR A 491 8.45 -6.39 -11.27
N ILE A 492 8.60 -5.52 -12.27
CA ILE A 492 9.57 -4.41 -12.23
C ILE A 492 9.29 -3.50 -11.04
N ARG A 493 8.03 -3.10 -10.86
CA ARG A 493 7.63 -2.22 -9.74
C ARG A 493 7.93 -2.83 -8.37
N ALA A 494 7.76 -4.14 -8.22
CA ALA A 494 8.03 -4.84 -6.97
C ALA A 494 9.53 -5.01 -6.67
N ILE A 495 10.36 -5.11 -7.70
CA ILE A 495 11.82 -5.25 -7.55
C ILE A 495 12.47 -3.88 -7.37
N ASN A 496 12.13 -2.91 -8.22
CA ASN A 496 12.68 -1.55 -8.14
C ASN A 496 11.68 -0.51 -8.65
N GLY A 497 10.72 -0.15 -7.79
CA GLY A 497 9.66 0.81 -8.11
C GLY A 497 10.15 2.22 -8.50
N MET A 498 11.40 2.57 -8.17
CA MET A 498 12.00 3.86 -8.55
C MET A 498 12.27 3.97 -10.06
N GLU A 499 12.32 2.86 -10.79
CA GLU A 499 12.48 2.87 -12.25
C GLU A 499 11.18 3.21 -12.99
N CYS A 500 10.03 3.00 -12.34
CA CYS A 500 8.70 3.17 -12.91
C CYS A 500 8.26 4.64 -12.97
N ASN A 501 7.12 4.90 -13.63
CA ASN A 501 6.48 6.22 -13.76
C ASN A 501 7.42 7.30 -14.34
N GLY A 502 8.33 6.89 -15.23
CA GLY A 502 9.30 7.78 -15.85
C GLY A 502 10.62 7.94 -15.10
N GLY A 503 10.83 7.23 -13.98
CA GLY A 503 12.04 7.32 -13.18
C GLY A 503 13.30 6.83 -13.91
N ASN A 504 13.23 5.67 -14.56
CA ASN A 504 14.29 5.19 -15.44
C ASN A 504 13.76 4.34 -16.61
N PRO A 505 13.21 4.99 -17.66
CA PRO A 505 12.59 4.30 -18.79
C PRO A 505 13.55 3.37 -19.55
N ALA A 506 14.84 3.71 -19.60
CA ALA A 506 15.84 2.89 -20.29
C ALA A 506 16.05 1.55 -19.60
N THR A 507 16.12 1.55 -18.26
CA THR A 507 16.27 0.35 -17.44
C THR A 507 15.02 -0.53 -17.48
N VAL A 508 13.82 0.07 -17.38
CA VAL A 508 12.54 -0.62 -17.60
C VAL A 508 12.52 -1.31 -18.96
N GLN A 509 12.89 -0.58 -20.02
CA GLN A 509 12.90 -1.13 -21.37
C GLN A 509 13.92 -2.26 -21.54
N ALA A 510 15.08 -2.19 -20.90
CA ALA A 510 16.07 -3.27 -20.91
C ALA A 510 15.51 -4.55 -20.29
N ARG A 511 14.83 -4.46 -19.13
CA ARG A 511 14.16 -5.61 -18.48
C ARG A 511 13.10 -6.22 -19.40
N ILE A 512 12.28 -5.38 -20.04
CA ILE A 512 11.23 -5.82 -20.98
C ILE A 512 11.86 -6.58 -22.15
N ASN A 513 12.99 -6.10 -22.68
CA ASN A 513 13.67 -6.74 -23.79
C ASN A 513 14.21 -8.13 -23.42
N TYR A 514 14.82 -8.29 -22.23
CA TYR A 514 15.22 -9.61 -21.73
C TYR A 514 14.01 -10.52 -21.54
N TYR A 515 12.92 -10.01 -20.96
CA TYR A 515 11.71 -10.79 -20.74
C TYR A 515 11.09 -11.30 -22.03
N LYS A 516 10.95 -10.45 -23.04
CA LYS A 516 10.47 -10.85 -24.38
C LYS A 516 11.39 -11.90 -25.00
N THR A 517 12.70 -11.68 -24.95
CA THR A 517 13.69 -12.63 -25.46
C THR A 517 13.55 -14.01 -24.81
N TYR A 518 13.37 -14.06 -23.48
CA TYR A 518 13.22 -15.33 -22.76
C TYR A 518 11.86 -15.97 -22.97
N CYS A 519 10.79 -15.18 -23.08
CA CYS A 519 9.47 -15.69 -23.47
C CYS A 519 9.50 -16.35 -24.85
N ASP A 520 10.17 -15.71 -25.82
CA ASP A 520 10.34 -16.26 -27.17
C ASP A 520 11.13 -17.57 -27.14
N GLN A 521 12.22 -17.63 -26.38
CA GLN A 521 13.06 -18.83 -26.26
C GLN A 521 12.31 -20.03 -25.65
N ILE A 522 11.44 -19.80 -24.66
CA ILE A 522 10.66 -20.86 -24.00
C ILE A 522 9.27 -21.09 -24.62
N GLY A 523 8.97 -20.36 -25.70
CA GLY A 523 7.74 -20.49 -26.48
C GLY A 523 6.49 -20.12 -25.69
N VAL A 524 6.42 -18.88 -25.19
CA VAL A 524 5.23 -18.30 -24.54
C VAL A 524 5.03 -16.85 -24.95
N SER A 525 3.78 -16.37 -25.00
CA SER A 525 3.51 -14.94 -25.12
C SER A 525 3.88 -14.20 -23.83
N PRO A 526 4.58 -13.04 -23.91
CA PRO A 526 4.87 -12.18 -22.76
C PRO A 526 3.62 -11.68 -22.01
N GLY A 527 2.45 -11.70 -22.67
CA GLY A 527 1.22 -11.12 -22.14
C GLY A 527 1.23 -9.58 -22.17
N ASP A 528 0.25 -9.00 -21.48
CA ASP A 528 0.04 -7.56 -21.41
C ASP A 528 0.74 -6.93 -20.20
N ASN A 529 0.59 -5.61 -20.01
CA ASN A 529 1.10 -4.86 -18.86
C ASN A 529 2.62 -5.03 -18.65
N LEU A 530 3.39 -4.91 -19.74
CA LEU A 530 4.85 -5.12 -19.71
C LEU A 530 5.62 -3.96 -19.08
N THR A 531 5.03 -2.77 -19.03
CA THR A 531 5.69 -1.55 -18.53
C THR A 531 5.10 -1.12 -17.19
N CYS A 532 5.95 -0.45 -16.43
CA CYS A 532 5.61 0.49 -15.39
C CYS A 532 6.34 1.81 -15.72
#